data_AF-A0A932HKI3-F1
#
_entry.id   AF-A0A932HKI3-F1
#
_cell.length_a   1.000
_cell.length_b   1.000
_cell.length_c   1.000
_cell.angle_alpha   90.00
_cell.angle_beta   90.00
_cell.angle_gamma   90.00
#
_symmetry.space_group_name_H-M   'P 1'
#
loop_
_entity.id
_entity.type
_entity.pdbx_description
1 polymer ?
#
loop_
_entity_poly.entity_id
_entity_poly.type
_entity_poly.pdbx_seq_one_letter_code
_entity_poly.pdbx_strand_id
1 'polypeptide(L)'
;MAPDGKTPLKTILELAKDKGMATGLVTTSGITDATPAAFAAHVPHRSDEASVAAQELQLGVDVLMGGRKLFFLPEAQGGKRKDGRMIEGGRIDHAAHRNDAAATIRDTLAFDEAVGVALDFQRRNPDTLLIVTADHETGGMALIGHSKDSKEYVGIDLSAIQKAQTSMELIVDELGKTPTPEKVREAVKRHLAIQITEDEAKLVADDTI
;
A
#
# COMPACT_ATOMS: atom_id res chain seq x y z
N MET A 1 15.65 14.91 3.51
CA MET A 1 17.10 15.06 3.22
C MET A 1 17.31 15.83 1.93
N ALA A 2 18.42 16.55 1.80
CA ALA A 2 18.90 17.12 0.55
C ALA A 2 19.62 16.06 -0.32
N PRO A 3 19.97 16.35 -1.59
CA PRO A 3 20.68 15.43 -2.48
C PRO A 3 22.09 15.00 -2.00
N ASP A 4 22.61 15.60 -0.94
CA ASP A 4 23.88 15.22 -0.30
C ASP A 4 23.75 13.99 0.64
N GLY A 5 22.52 13.52 0.89
CA GLY A 5 22.21 12.44 1.83
C GLY A 5 22.48 12.75 3.30
N LYS A 6 22.76 14.02 3.65
CA LYS A 6 23.29 14.43 4.98
C LYS A 6 22.55 15.62 5.58
N THR A 7 22.11 16.57 4.77
CA THR A 7 21.40 17.76 5.24
C THR A 7 19.90 17.47 5.39
N PRO A 8 19.31 17.56 6.60
CA PRO A 8 17.86 17.52 6.76
C PRO A 8 17.22 18.77 6.12
N LEU A 9 16.02 18.63 5.56
CA LEU A 9 15.30 19.73 4.91
C LEU A 9 13.90 19.81 5.51
N LYS A 10 13.54 20.97 6.06
CA LYS A 10 12.33 21.10 6.88
C LYS A 10 11.05 20.76 6.11
N THR A 11 10.25 19.85 6.63
CA THR A 11 9.04 19.32 5.97
C THR A 11 7.85 20.26 6.16
N ILE A 12 6.81 20.08 5.34
CA ILE A 12 5.53 20.80 5.50
C ILE A 12 4.83 20.45 6.82
N LEU A 13 5.06 19.26 7.37
CA LEU A 13 4.48 18.80 8.64
C LEU A 13 5.18 19.47 9.83
N GLU A 14 6.52 19.59 9.78
CA GLU A 14 7.30 20.36 10.75
C GLU A 14 6.91 21.85 10.70
N LEU A 15 6.65 22.41 9.51
CA LEU A 15 6.17 23.79 9.35
C LEU A 15 4.72 24.01 9.82
N ALA A 16 3.89 22.96 9.83
CA ALA A 16 2.55 23.00 10.43
C ALA A 16 2.62 22.94 11.98
N LYS A 17 3.51 22.11 12.53
CA LYS A 17 3.81 22.05 13.97
C LYS A 17 4.38 23.37 14.52
N ASP A 18 5.29 24.03 13.79
CA ASP A 18 5.77 25.39 14.10
C ASP A 18 4.62 26.42 14.24
N LYS A 19 3.52 26.21 13.52
CA LYS A 19 2.34 27.09 13.50
C LYS A 19 1.29 26.72 14.57
N GLY A 20 1.54 25.69 15.38
CA GLY A 20 0.60 25.17 16.37
C GLY A 20 -0.59 24.39 15.76
N MET A 21 -0.49 23.99 14.49
CA MET A 21 -1.54 23.20 13.83
C MET A 21 -1.47 21.73 14.24
N ALA A 22 -2.61 21.05 14.23
CA ALA A 22 -2.66 19.60 14.32
C ALA A 22 -2.20 18.96 12.98
N THR A 23 -1.51 17.83 13.07
CA THR A 23 -0.92 17.12 11.93
C THR A 23 -1.18 15.61 11.99
N GLY A 24 -1.24 14.98 10.81
CA GLY A 24 -1.43 13.54 10.72
C GLY A 24 -0.87 12.91 9.45
N LEU A 25 -0.63 11.60 9.50
CA LEU A 25 -0.21 10.74 8.39
C LEU A 25 -1.11 9.50 8.33
N VAL A 26 -1.60 9.16 7.13
CA VAL A 26 -2.63 8.13 6.88
C VAL A 26 -2.34 7.39 5.57
N THR A 27 -2.51 6.06 5.51
CA THR A 27 -2.16 5.17 4.37
C THR A 27 -2.82 3.73 4.53
N THR A 28 -2.59 2.67 3.71
CA THR A 28 -3.12 1.21 3.80
C THR A 28 -2.14 -0.09 3.89
N SER A 29 -1.30 -0.40 4.92
CA SER A 29 0.05 -1.12 4.93
C SER A 29 1.11 -0.67 6.01
N GLY A 30 2.34 -0.16 5.72
CA GLY A 30 3.35 0.31 6.73
C GLY A 30 3.56 1.84 7.02
N ILE A 31 3.46 2.34 8.27
CA ILE A 31 3.62 3.79 8.59
C ILE A 31 5.07 4.29 8.47
N THR A 32 6.04 3.39 8.59
CA THR A 32 7.47 3.67 8.45
C THR A 32 7.96 3.59 6.99
N ASP A 33 7.07 3.42 6.01
CA ASP A 33 7.44 3.48 4.60
C ASP A 33 7.89 4.87 4.15
N ALA A 34 8.61 4.92 3.03
CA ALA A 34 9.19 6.16 2.52
C ALA A 34 8.17 7.31 2.35
N THR A 35 6.94 6.99 1.96
CA THR A 35 5.88 7.96 1.68
C THR A 35 5.48 8.77 2.93
N PRO A 36 4.99 8.16 4.03
CA PRO A 36 4.80 8.88 5.31
C PRO A 36 6.12 9.38 5.93
N ALA A 37 7.19 8.56 5.91
CA ALA A 37 8.46 8.91 6.53
C ALA A 37 9.05 10.22 5.99
N ALA A 38 8.90 10.52 4.70
CA ALA A 38 9.38 11.75 4.07
C ALA A 38 8.78 13.04 4.66
N PHE A 39 7.66 12.97 5.39
CA PHE A 39 7.03 14.10 6.05
C PHE A 39 7.44 14.25 7.53
N ALA A 40 7.94 13.19 8.19
CA ALA A 40 8.15 13.18 9.63
C ALA A 40 9.52 12.65 10.10
N ALA A 41 10.40 12.21 9.19
CA ALA A 41 11.72 11.70 9.52
C ALA A 41 12.80 12.11 8.50
N HIS A 42 14.02 12.31 9.03
CA HIS A 42 15.23 12.60 8.27
C HIS A 42 16.22 11.45 8.47
N VAL A 43 16.22 10.49 7.53
CA VAL A 43 17.14 9.34 7.52
C VAL A 43 17.91 9.26 6.20
N PRO A 44 19.17 8.78 6.18
CA PRO A 44 19.93 8.64 4.93
C PRO A 44 19.40 7.56 3.98
N HIS A 45 18.62 6.58 4.48
CA HIS A 45 18.10 5.48 3.67
C HIS A 45 16.73 4.99 4.20
N ARG A 46 15.77 4.70 3.29
CA ARG A 46 14.38 4.34 3.64
C ARG A 46 14.20 3.02 4.41
N SER A 47 15.28 2.25 4.59
CA SER A 47 15.26 0.98 5.34
C SER A 47 15.58 1.14 6.83
N ASP A 48 15.96 2.33 7.30
CA ASP A 48 16.15 2.61 8.73
C ASP A 48 14.83 2.96 9.43
N GLU A 49 13.88 2.03 9.34
CA GLU A 49 12.52 2.17 9.87
C GLU A 49 12.47 2.39 11.39
N ALA A 50 13.50 1.92 12.11
CA ALA A 50 13.62 2.14 13.55
C ALA A 50 13.90 3.61 13.88
N SER A 51 14.81 4.26 13.13
CA SER A 51 15.04 5.70 13.24
C SER A 51 13.85 6.52 12.76
N VAL A 52 13.13 6.08 11.72
CA VAL A 52 11.89 6.72 11.25
C VAL A 52 10.83 6.72 12.35
N ALA A 53 10.50 5.55 12.91
CA ALA A 53 9.50 5.42 13.98
C ALA A 53 9.86 6.20 15.26
N ALA A 54 11.14 6.43 15.51
CA ALA A 54 11.60 7.26 16.62
C ALA A 54 11.43 8.76 16.33
N GLN A 55 11.72 9.21 15.10
CA GLN A 55 11.58 10.61 14.69
C GLN A 55 10.10 11.03 14.58
N GLU A 56 9.23 10.15 14.06
CA GLU A 56 7.77 10.38 14.02
C GLU A 56 7.18 10.64 15.41
N LEU A 57 7.60 9.85 16.41
CA LEU A 57 7.23 10.07 17.81
C LEU A 57 7.82 11.37 18.37
N GLN A 58 9.09 11.67 18.07
CA GLN A 58 9.77 12.85 18.58
C GLN A 58 9.21 14.16 18.00
N LEU A 59 8.76 14.14 16.75
CA LEU A 59 8.04 15.25 16.10
C LEU A 59 6.62 15.43 16.66
N GLY A 60 6.07 14.39 17.31
CA GLY A 60 4.77 14.45 17.98
C GLY A 60 3.61 14.63 17.01
N VAL A 61 3.59 13.86 15.92
CA VAL A 61 2.46 13.81 14.97
C VAL A 61 1.19 13.36 15.72
N ASP A 62 0.09 14.11 15.58
CA ASP A 62 -1.10 13.90 16.44
C ASP A 62 -1.94 12.69 16.00
N VAL A 63 -1.90 12.35 14.71
CA VAL A 63 -2.57 11.18 14.13
C VAL A 63 -1.59 10.39 13.28
N LEU A 64 -1.32 9.14 13.66
CA LEU A 64 -0.62 8.17 12.83
C LEU A 64 -1.55 6.99 12.56
N MET A 65 -1.91 6.79 11.29
CA MET A 65 -2.70 5.65 10.81
C MET A 65 -1.87 4.93 9.76
N GLY A 66 -0.99 4.07 10.25
CA GLY A 66 -0.24 3.17 9.40
C GLY A 66 0.39 1.99 10.16
N GLY A 67 0.69 0.91 9.44
CA GLY A 67 0.95 -0.40 10.05
C GLY A 67 2.42 -0.67 10.25
N ARG A 68 2.90 -1.85 9.83
CA ARG A 68 4.17 -2.41 10.33
C ARG A 68 4.25 -2.41 11.86
N LYS A 69 3.12 -2.80 12.49
CA LYS A 69 2.87 -2.95 13.93
C LYS A 69 4.09 -3.40 14.77
N LEU A 70 4.91 -4.31 14.25
CA LEU A 70 6.12 -4.83 14.92
C LEU A 70 7.13 -3.74 15.28
N PHE A 71 7.26 -2.66 14.50
CA PHE A 71 8.14 -1.52 14.81
C PHE A 71 7.54 -0.56 15.86
N PHE A 72 6.28 -0.78 16.29
CA PHE A 72 5.51 0.04 17.23
C PHE A 72 5.06 -0.74 18.49
N LEU A 73 5.47 -2.02 18.64
CA LEU A 73 5.18 -2.90 19.79
C LEU A 73 6.46 -3.29 20.54
N PRO A 74 6.49 -3.45 21.88
CA PRO A 74 7.71 -3.84 22.60
C PRO A 74 8.31 -5.17 22.16
N GLU A 75 9.63 -5.34 22.33
CA GLU A 75 10.25 -6.69 22.37
C GLU A 75 9.52 -7.58 23.38
N ALA A 76 9.17 -7.03 24.55
CA ALA A 76 8.35 -7.67 25.59
C ALA A 76 6.88 -7.94 25.19
N GLN A 77 6.45 -7.58 23.98
CA GLN A 77 5.13 -7.84 23.40
C GLN A 77 5.24 -8.38 21.94
N GLY A 78 6.39 -8.92 21.55
CA GLY A 78 6.58 -9.55 20.23
C GLY A 78 6.87 -8.58 19.06
N GLY A 79 7.26 -7.33 19.33
CA GLY A 79 7.77 -6.38 18.35
C GLY A 79 9.20 -5.89 18.65
N LYS A 80 9.48 -4.61 18.42
CA LYS A 80 10.80 -3.94 18.54
C LYS A 80 10.83 -2.60 19.33
N ARG A 81 9.72 -2.05 19.86
CA ARG A 81 9.62 -0.69 20.47
C ARG A 81 8.57 -0.54 21.62
N LYS A 82 8.98 -0.07 22.80
CA LYS A 82 8.42 -0.45 24.12
C LYS A 82 7.04 0.11 24.62
N ASP A 83 6.04 0.41 23.77
CA ASP A 83 4.79 1.10 24.22
C ASP A 83 3.40 0.54 23.80
N GLY A 84 3.19 -0.03 22.60
CA GLY A 84 2.11 -1.04 22.39
C GLY A 84 0.71 -0.60 21.88
N ARG A 85 0.59 0.07 20.71
CA ARG A 85 -0.70 0.35 20.00
C ARG A 85 -0.59 0.13 18.46
N MET A 86 -1.67 0.29 17.68
CA MET A 86 -1.79 -0.17 16.26
C MET A 86 -2.93 0.51 15.46
N ILE A 87 -2.78 0.71 14.13
CA ILE A 87 -3.79 0.56 13.02
C ILE A 87 -3.09 0.74 11.65
N GLU A 88 -3.47 0.02 10.58
CA GLU A 88 -2.63 -0.29 9.38
C GLU A 88 -2.60 0.78 8.24
N GLY A 89 -1.48 0.90 7.48
CA GLY A 89 -1.27 1.93 6.41
C GLY A 89 0.13 2.03 5.68
N GLY A 90 0.61 1.82 4.39
CA GLY A 90 0.20 1.58 2.91
C GLY A 90 0.53 0.32 2.03
N ARG A 91 -0.39 -0.09 1.10
CA ARG A 91 -0.32 -1.31 0.20
C ARG A 91 -0.54 -1.13 -1.31
N ILE A 92 -1.28 -0.12 -1.79
CA ILE A 92 -1.74 -0.02 -3.20
C ILE A 92 -0.62 -0.29 -4.22
N ASP A 93 0.55 0.28 -3.95
CA ASP A 93 1.80 0.10 -4.70
C ASP A 93 2.21 -1.38 -4.87
N HIS A 94 2.16 -2.18 -3.79
CA HIS A 94 2.56 -3.59 -3.83
C HIS A 94 1.62 -4.44 -4.70
N ALA A 95 0.32 -4.13 -4.69
CA ALA A 95 -0.65 -4.77 -5.57
C ALA A 95 -0.40 -4.40 -7.04
N ALA A 96 -0.16 -3.11 -7.30
CA ALA A 96 0.11 -2.60 -8.64
C ALA A 96 1.44 -3.12 -9.21
N HIS A 97 2.49 -3.24 -8.39
CA HIS A 97 3.76 -3.87 -8.76
C HIS A 97 3.64 -5.35 -9.16
N ARG A 98 2.58 -6.03 -8.69
CA ARG A 98 2.22 -7.42 -9.08
C ARG A 98 1.20 -7.48 -10.22
N ASN A 99 0.84 -6.34 -10.83
CA ASN A 99 -0.25 -6.18 -11.80
C ASN A 99 -1.62 -6.69 -11.30
N ASP A 100 -1.84 -6.73 -9.98
CA ASP A 100 -3.08 -7.21 -9.37
C ASP A 100 -4.13 -6.08 -9.34
N ALA A 101 -4.86 -5.92 -10.44
CA ALA A 101 -5.92 -4.92 -10.55
C ALA A 101 -7.02 -5.09 -9.48
N ALA A 102 -7.28 -6.31 -9.01
CA ALA A 102 -8.32 -6.57 -8.01
C ALA A 102 -7.90 -6.14 -6.60
N ALA A 103 -6.65 -6.43 -6.20
CA ALA A 103 -6.09 -5.92 -4.96
C ALA A 103 -5.86 -4.39 -5.03
N THR A 104 -5.33 -3.87 -6.14
CA THR A 104 -5.06 -2.42 -6.33
C THR A 104 -6.34 -1.59 -6.15
N ILE A 105 -7.46 -2.01 -6.75
CA ILE A 105 -8.76 -1.36 -6.59
C ILE A 105 -9.27 -1.47 -5.14
N ARG A 106 -9.10 -2.62 -4.47
CA ARG A 106 -9.55 -2.82 -3.09
C ARG A 106 -8.74 -2.04 -2.06
N ASP A 107 -7.42 -2.01 -2.20
CA ASP A 107 -6.54 -1.20 -1.35
C ASP A 107 -6.78 0.31 -1.58
N THR A 108 -7.23 0.71 -2.77
CA THR A 108 -7.68 2.08 -3.06
C THR A 108 -9.01 2.40 -2.36
N LEU A 109 -9.98 1.48 -2.35
CA LEU A 109 -11.24 1.65 -1.61
C LEU A 109 -11.01 1.68 -0.09
N ALA A 110 -10.12 0.83 0.43
CA ALA A 110 -9.72 0.86 1.84
C ALA A 110 -9.00 2.17 2.21
N PHE A 111 -8.29 2.80 1.27
CA PHE A 111 -7.69 4.12 1.47
C PHE A 111 -8.75 5.23 1.48
N ASP A 112 -9.78 5.15 0.64
CA ASP A 112 -10.91 6.10 0.66
C ASP A 112 -11.67 6.05 2.01
N GLU A 113 -11.90 4.85 2.56
CA GLU A 113 -12.46 4.70 3.91
C GLU A 113 -11.58 5.35 4.99
N ALA A 114 -10.26 5.17 4.93
CA ALA A 114 -9.31 5.79 5.86
C ALA A 114 -9.24 7.32 5.71
N VAL A 115 -9.31 7.84 4.47
CA VAL A 115 -9.41 9.27 4.17
C VAL A 115 -10.74 9.84 4.69
N GLY A 116 -11.84 9.08 4.64
CA GLY A 116 -13.10 9.42 5.27
C GLY A 116 -12.98 9.67 6.77
N VAL A 117 -12.28 8.78 7.50
CA VAL A 117 -11.98 8.95 8.93
C VAL A 117 -11.12 10.20 9.19
N ALA A 118 -10.11 10.46 8.34
CA ALA A 118 -9.25 11.64 8.45
C ALA A 118 -10.02 12.96 8.20
N LEU A 119 -10.91 12.97 7.21
CA LEU A 119 -11.82 14.09 6.93
C LEU A 119 -12.78 14.34 8.10
N ASP A 120 -13.35 13.29 8.71
CA ASP A 120 -14.20 13.44 9.89
C ASP A 120 -13.42 13.86 11.14
N PHE A 121 -12.12 13.60 11.24
CA PHE A 121 -11.28 14.24 12.25
C PHE A 121 -11.09 15.73 11.96
N GLN A 122 -10.70 16.10 10.72
CA GLN A 122 -10.47 17.47 10.29
C GLN A 122 -11.71 18.36 10.48
N ARG A 123 -12.91 17.86 10.12
CA ARG A 123 -14.20 18.54 10.30
C ARG A 123 -14.51 18.92 11.76
N ARG A 124 -13.95 18.19 12.73
CA ARG A 124 -14.11 18.45 14.18
C ARG A 124 -12.97 19.27 14.78
N ASN A 125 -11.85 19.42 14.05
CA ASN A 125 -10.64 20.09 14.48
C ASN A 125 -10.16 21.01 13.35
N PRO A 126 -10.81 22.17 13.13
CA PRO A 126 -10.62 22.98 11.92
C PRO A 126 -9.18 23.47 11.70
N ASP A 127 -8.40 23.63 12.78
CA ASP A 127 -6.97 23.98 12.75
C ASP A 127 -6.04 22.79 12.42
N THR A 128 -6.55 21.81 11.66
CA THR A 128 -5.82 20.62 11.17
C THR A 128 -5.56 20.74 9.68
N LEU A 129 -4.30 20.59 9.26
CA LEU A 129 -3.94 20.44 7.85
C LEU A 129 -4.01 18.96 7.44
N LEU A 130 -4.95 18.62 6.55
CA LEU A 130 -5.01 17.31 5.91
C LEU A 130 -4.46 17.41 4.48
N ILE A 131 -3.52 16.52 4.14
CA ILE A 131 -2.99 16.35 2.79
C ILE A 131 -3.21 14.88 2.38
N VAL A 132 -3.77 14.67 1.19
CA VAL A 132 -3.96 13.35 0.58
C VAL A 132 -3.35 13.41 -0.81
N THR A 133 -2.40 12.54 -1.10
CA THR A 133 -1.68 12.46 -2.39
C THR A 133 -1.08 11.07 -2.57
N ALA A 134 -0.77 10.70 -3.81
CA ALA A 134 0.23 9.68 -4.10
C ALA A 134 1.63 10.32 -4.16
N ASP A 135 2.67 9.50 -4.07
CA ASP A 135 4.07 9.84 -4.38
C ASP A 135 4.44 9.48 -5.84
N HIS A 136 3.95 8.35 -6.35
CA HIS A 136 4.03 8.00 -7.77
C HIS A 136 2.82 7.18 -8.25
N GLU A 137 2.78 6.89 -9.56
CA GLU A 137 1.98 5.80 -10.14
C GLU A 137 2.82 4.53 -10.16
N THR A 138 2.17 3.36 -10.11
CA THR A 138 2.83 2.05 -10.19
C THR A 138 2.04 1.14 -11.13
N GLY A 139 2.76 0.39 -11.98
CA GLY A 139 2.18 -0.62 -12.87
C GLY A 139 1.65 -0.09 -14.21
N GLY A 140 1.45 1.22 -14.39
CA GLY A 140 0.85 1.78 -15.60
C GLY A 140 -0.62 1.37 -15.77
N MET A 141 -1.37 1.29 -14.68
CA MET A 141 -2.70 0.67 -14.63
C MET A 141 -3.72 1.48 -15.45
N ALA A 142 -4.05 0.96 -16.63
CA ALA A 142 -4.99 1.60 -17.55
C ALA A 142 -6.32 0.85 -17.65
N LEU A 143 -7.43 1.56 -17.40
CA LEU A 143 -8.80 1.05 -17.55
C LEU A 143 -9.22 1.07 -19.04
N ILE A 144 -8.74 0.08 -19.80
CA ILE A 144 -8.98 -0.06 -21.25
C ILE A 144 -10.00 -1.17 -21.53
N GLY A 145 -11.06 -0.85 -22.28
CA GLY A 145 -12.04 -1.84 -22.74
C GLY A 145 -11.69 -2.42 -24.11
N HIS A 146 -11.00 -3.57 -24.13
CA HIS A 146 -10.52 -4.24 -25.34
C HIS A 146 -11.08 -5.67 -25.42
N SER A 147 -11.48 -6.12 -26.62
CA SER A 147 -11.96 -7.48 -26.87
C SER A 147 -10.90 -8.34 -27.57
N LYS A 148 -10.87 -9.66 -27.33
CA LYS A 148 -10.06 -10.58 -28.16
C LYS A 148 -10.61 -10.66 -29.60
N ASP A 149 -11.91 -10.39 -29.79
CA ASP A 149 -12.65 -10.68 -31.03
C ASP A 149 -13.25 -9.44 -31.74
N SER A 150 -13.13 -8.24 -31.17
CA SER A 150 -13.64 -6.98 -31.74
C SER A 150 -12.63 -5.83 -31.63
N LYS A 151 -12.67 -4.92 -32.60
CA LYS A 151 -11.91 -3.66 -32.62
C LYS A 151 -12.67 -2.50 -31.98
N GLU A 152 -13.91 -2.71 -31.56
CA GLU A 152 -14.71 -1.71 -30.86
C GLU A 152 -14.38 -1.69 -29.36
N TYR A 153 -14.56 -0.53 -28.73
CA TYR A 153 -14.41 -0.39 -27.28
C TYR A 153 -15.57 -1.10 -26.58
N VAL A 154 -15.29 -2.19 -25.86
CA VAL A 154 -16.29 -3.04 -25.19
C VAL A 154 -16.54 -2.69 -23.72
N GLY A 155 -15.87 -1.66 -23.19
CA GLY A 155 -15.87 -1.39 -21.75
C GLY A 155 -15.14 -2.47 -20.95
N ILE A 156 -15.35 -2.50 -19.64
CA ILE A 156 -14.60 -3.35 -18.69
C ILE A 156 -15.57 -4.21 -17.91
N ASP A 157 -15.33 -5.53 -17.83
CA ASP A 157 -16.08 -6.41 -16.95
C ASP A 157 -15.61 -6.24 -15.49
N LEU A 158 -16.14 -5.22 -14.82
CA LEU A 158 -15.96 -5.03 -13.38
C LEU A 158 -16.49 -6.23 -12.56
N SER A 159 -17.41 -7.04 -13.10
CA SER A 159 -17.89 -8.25 -12.43
C SER A 159 -16.81 -9.35 -12.39
N ALA A 160 -15.88 -9.40 -13.36
CA ALA A 160 -14.71 -10.28 -13.27
C ALA A 160 -13.79 -9.86 -12.11
N ILE A 161 -13.49 -8.56 -12.00
CA ILE A 161 -12.67 -8.01 -10.91
C ILE A 161 -13.32 -8.27 -9.54
N GLN A 162 -14.65 -8.12 -9.44
CA GLN A 162 -15.39 -8.41 -8.21
C GLN A 162 -15.33 -9.89 -7.78
N LYS A 163 -15.23 -10.84 -8.71
CA LYS A 163 -15.18 -12.29 -8.42
C LYS A 163 -13.84 -12.75 -7.84
N ALA A 164 -12.76 -11.98 -8.00
CA ALA A 164 -11.48 -12.31 -7.39
C ALA A 164 -11.59 -12.35 -5.86
N GLN A 165 -11.12 -13.41 -5.22
CA GLN A 165 -11.25 -13.65 -3.78
C GLN A 165 -9.93 -13.52 -3.03
N THR A 166 -8.79 -13.60 -3.74
CA THR A 166 -7.44 -13.66 -3.16
C THR A 166 -6.48 -12.87 -4.05
N SER A 167 -5.48 -12.23 -3.47
CA SER A 167 -4.49 -11.43 -4.20
C SER A 167 -3.43 -12.30 -4.89
N MET A 168 -2.80 -11.76 -5.93
CA MET A 168 -1.69 -12.41 -6.65
C MET A 168 -0.55 -12.81 -5.70
N GLU A 169 -0.29 -12.01 -4.66
CA GLU A 169 0.69 -12.31 -3.61
C GLU A 169 0.44 -13.69 -2.97
N LEU A 170 -0.76 -13.91 -2.44
CA LEU A 170 -1.13 -15.16 -1.76
C LEU A 170 -1.33 -16.33 -2.75
N ILE A 171 -1.71 -16.04 -3.99
CA ILE A 171 -1.82 -17.05 -5.05
C ILE A 171 -0.43 -17.57 -5.46
N VAL A 172 0.55 -16.68 -5.64
CA VAL A 172 1.94 -17.05 -5.95
C VAL A 172 2.58 -17.82 -4.80
N ASP A 173 2.35 -17.41 -3.55
CA ASP A 173 2.79 -18.17 -2.36
C ASP A 173 2.17 -19.59 -2.33
N GLU A 174 0.90 -19.74 -2.72
CA GLU A 174 0.25 -21.05 -2.82
C GLU A 174 0.77 -21.91 -3.99
N LEU A 175 1.08 -21.29 -5.13
CA LEU A 175 1.65 -21.95 -6.31
C LEU A 175 3.08 -22.46 -6.05
N GLY A 176 3.91 -21.64 -5.39
CA GLY A 176 5.33 -21.92 -5.20
C GLY A 176 6.15 -21.82 -6.51
N LYS A 177 7.42 -22.23 -6.45
CA LYS A 177 8.44 -21.98 -7.49
C LYS A 177 8.32 -22.80 -8.79
N THR A 178 7.60 -23.91 -8.75
CA THR A 178 7.46 -24.84 -9.88
C THR A 178 6.07 -25.48 -9.84
N PRO A 179 4.99 -24.70 -10.04
CA PRO A 179 3.65 -25.24 -10.17
C PRO A 179 3.53 -26.03 -11.48
N THR A 180 2.60 -26.98 -11.56
CA THR A 180 2.20 -27.55 -12.85
C THR A 180 1.13 -26.65 -13.49
N PRO A 181 0.96 -26.67 -14.83
CA PRO A 181 -0.11 -25.91 -15.49
C PRO A 181 -1.50 -26.21 -14.91
N GLU A 182 -1.80 -27.46 -14.52
CA GLU A 182 -3.06 -27.82 -13.89
C GLU A 182 -3.23 -27.17 -12.50
N LYS A 183 -2.14 -27.06 -11.72
CA LYS A 183 -2.15 -26.34 -10.44
C LYS A 183 -2.43 -24.84 -10.66
N VAL A 184 -1.82 -24.23 -11.68
CA VAL A 184 -2.12 -22.84 -12.07
C VAL A 184 -3.58 -22.69 -12.46
N ARG A 185 -4.12 -23.58 -13.31
CA ARG A 185 -5.52 -23.52 -13.76
C ARG A 185 -6.51 -23.62 -12.61
N GLU A 186 -6.34 -24.56 -11.69
CA GLU A 186 -7.27 -24.69 -10.55
C GLU A 186 -7.06 -23.60 -9.47
N ALA A 187 -5.86 -23.00 -9.34
CA ALA A 187 -5.66 -21.81 -8.52
C ALA A 187 -6.38 -20.58 -9.11
N VAL A 188 -6.14 -20.26 -10.39
CA VAL A 188 -6.76 -19.14 -11.11
C VAL A 188 -8.28 -19.26 -11.15
N LYS A 189 -8.80 -20.46 -11.43
CA LYS A 189 -10.24 -20.76 -11.47
C LYS A 189 -10.92 -20.64 -10.10
N ARG A 190 -10.27 -21.11 -9.02
CA ARG A 190 -10.79 -21.00 -7.65
C ARG A 190 -10.74 -19.57 -7.13
N HIS A 191 -9.59 -18.90 -7.29
CA HIS A 191 -9.33 -17.61 -6.66
C HIS A 191 -9.83 -16.41 -7.48
N LEU A 192 -9.89 -16.51 -8.81
CA LEU A 192 -10.27 -15.39 -9.70
C LEU A 192 -11.60 -15.63 -10.45
N ALA A 193 -12.15 -16.84 -10.41
CA ALA A 193 -13.24 -17.30 -11.27
C ALA A 193 -12.96 -17.19 -12.79
N ILE A 194 -11.68 -17.05 -13.17
CA ILE A 194 -11.23 -16.99 -14.57
C ILE A 194 -10.91 -18.41 -15.05
N GLN A 195 -11.29 -18.74 -16.29
CA GLN A 195 -10.81 -19.95 -16.97
C GLN A 195 -9.71 -19.56 -17.96
N ILE A 196 -8.56 -20.21 -17.87
CA ILE A 196 -7.44 -20.06 -18.79
C ILE A 196 -7.16 -21.36 -19.53
N THR A 197 -6.60 -21.23 -20.73
CA THR A 197 -6.14 -22.35 -21.57
C THR A 197 -4.91 -23.04 -20.97
N GLU A 198 -4.55 -24.20 -21.53
CA GLU A 198 -3.34 -24.93 -21.12
C GLU A 198 -2.07 -24.14 -21.44
N ASP A 199 -2.03 -23.45 -22.59
CA ASP A 199 -0.89 -22.62 -23.00
C ASP A 199 -0.76 -21.37 -22.11
N GLU A 200 -1.87 -20.67 -21.82
CA GLU A 200 -1.88 -19.53 -20.87
C GLU A 200 -1.43 -19.98 -19.46
N ALA A 201 -1.82 -21.16 -19.01
CA ALA A 201 -1.39 -21.72 -17.73
C ALA A 201 0.09 -22.15 -17.71
N LYS A 202 0.58 -22.71 -18.82
CA LYS A 202 2.00 -23.08 -18.97
C LYS A 202 2.88 -21.85 -18.98
N LEU A 203 2.49 -20.77 -19.66
CA LEU A 203 3.23 -19.50 -19.64
C LEU A 203 3.42 -18.96 -18.22
N VAL A 204 2.38 -19.02 -17.38
CA VAL A 204 2.48 -18.63 -15.96
C VAL A 204 3.37 -19.59 -15.15
N ALA A 205 3.28 -20.91 -15.38
CA ALA A 205 4.12 -21.88 -14.70
C ALA A 205 5.62 -21.74 -15.06
N ASP A 206 5.93 -21.47 -16.33
CA ASP A 206 7.28 -21.25 -16.85
C ASP A 206 7.91 -19.91 -16.34
N ASP A 207 7.09 -18.97 -15.84
CA ASP A 207 7.53 -17.64 -15.35
C ASP A 207 7.73 -17.58 -13.82
N THR A 208 7.25 -18.58 -13.07
CA THR A 208 7.26 -18.61 -11.57
C THR A 208 8.60 -19.01 -10.89
N ILE A 209 9.76 -18.84 -11.56
CA ILE A 209 11.07 -19.43 -11.20
C ILE A 209 11.83 -18.70 -10.06
#